data_AF-A0A141REU5-F1
#
_entry.id   AF-A0A141REU5-F1
#
_cell.length_a   1.000
_cell.length_b   1.000
_cell.length_c   1.000
_cell.angle_alpha   90.00
_cell.angle_beta   90.00
_cell.angle_gamma   90.00
#
_symmetry.space_group_name_H-M   'P 1'
#
loop_
_entity.id
_entity.type
_entity.pdbx_description
1 polymer ?
#
loop_
_entity_poly.entity_id
_entity_poly.type
_entity_poly.pdbx_seq_one_letter_code
_entity_poly.pdbx_strand_id
1 'polypeptide(L)'
;MIEGPEYGFTTLNASVYWAIVTITTVGYGDITPHTPLGRILASILILIGYSIIAIPTGLITTHMTSALNRRRQQRLCPQCQQGDHDDNARFCHACGHALPK
;
A
#
# COMPACT_ATOMS: atom_id res chain seq x y z
N MET A 1 -27.02 7.64 -23.48
CA MET A 1 -26.39 6.58 -22.67
C MET A 1 -24.93 6.51 -23.08
N ILE A 2 -24.01 6.35 -22.12
CA ILE A 2 -22.56 6.37 -22.39
C ILE A 2 -22.02 5.03 -22.88
N GLU A 3 -22.62 3.94 -22.39
CA GLU A 3 -22.41 2.56 -22.84
C GLU A 3 -23.79 1.94 -23.08
N GLY A 4 -23.89 1.07 -24.09
CA GLY A 4 -25.12 0.37 -24.46
C GLY A 4 -25.28 -0.98 -23.75
N PRO A 5 -26.49 -1.56 -23.75
CA PRO A 5 -26.74 -2.91 -23.24
C PRO A 5 -25.97 -4.00 -24.01
N GLU A 6 -25.52 -3.70 -25.23
CA GLU A 6 -24.65 -4.55 -26.06
C GLU A 6 -23.30 -4.89 -25.40
N TYR A 7 -22.84 -4.08 -24.44
CA TYR A 7 -21.60 -4.28 -23.69
C TYR A 7 -21.84 -4.73 -22.25
N GLY A 8 -23.03 -5.25 -21.93
CA GLY A 8 -23.36 -5.78 -20.59
C GLY A 8 -23.84 -4.74 -19.57
N PHE A 9 -23.84 -3.45 -19.94
CA PHE A 9 -24.39 -2.35 -19.11
C PHE A 9 -25.93 -2.28 -19.20
N THR A 10 -26.60 -3.39 -18.86
CA THR A 10 -28.06 -3.55 -19.00
C THR A 10 -28.85 -3.03 -17.80
N THR A 11 -28.24 -3.01 -16.61
CA THR A 11 -28.87 -2.60 -15.35
C THR A 11 -27.90 -1.79 -14.49
N LEU A 12 -28.42 -0.99 -13.55
CA LEU A 12 -27.59 -0.25 -12.60
C LEU A 12 -26.66 -1.19 -11.80
N ASN A 13 -27.17 -2.36 -11.42
CA ASN A 13 -26.42 -3.37 -10.67
C ASN A 13 -25.21 -3.91 -11.45
N ALA A 14 -25.36 -4.14 -12.76
CA ALA A 14 -24.26 -4.57 -13.62
C ALA A 14 -23.16 -3.51 -13.70
N SER A 15 -23.53 -2.23 -13.82
CA SER A 15 -22.58 -1.11 -13.81
C SER A 15 -21.84 -0.99 -12.46
N VAL A 16 -22.53 -1.18 -11.34
CA VAL A 16 -21.94 -1.19 -10.00
C VAL A 16 -20.99 -2.38 -9.82
N TYR A 17 -21.38 -3.56 -10.27
CA TYR A 17 -20.52 -4.75 -10.26
C TYR A 17 -19.20 -4.50 -11.01
N TRP A 18 -19.29 -3.99 -12.24
CA TRP A 18 -18.12 -3.62 -13.03
C TRP A 18 -17.22 -2.60 -12.30
N ALA A 19 -17.82 -1.55 -11.72
CA ALA A 19 -17.09 -0.53 -10.98
C ALA A 19 -16.35 -1.11 -9.77
N ILE A 20 -17.00 -1.99 -9.00
CA ILE A 20 -16.38 -2.65 -7.84
C ILE A 20 -15.21 -3.52 -8.28
N VAL A 21 -15.41 -4.41 -9.26
CA VAL A 21 -14.37 -5.32 -9.78
C VAL A 21 -13.17 -4.55 -10.34
N THR A 22 -13.40 -3.38 -10.93
CA THR A 22 -12.33 -2.52 -11.46
C THR A 22 -11.60 -1.77 -10.35
N ILE A 23 -12.31 -1.18 -9.38
CA ILE A 23 -11.70 -0.48 -8.23
C ILE A 23 -10.88 -1.43 -7.36
N THR A 24 -11.35 -2.66 -7.16
CA THR A 24 -10.62 -3.69 -6.40
C THR A 24 -9.47 -4.32 -7.20
N THR A 25 -9.22 -3.85 -8.43
CA THR A 25 -8.16 -4.33 -9.33
C THR A 25 -8.29 -5.80 -9.76
N VAL A 26 -9.47 -6.41 -9.58
CA VAL A 26 -9.70 -7.82 -9.96
C VAL A 26 -9.81 -7.96 -11.48
N GLY A 27 -10.63 -7.11 -12.12
CA GLY A 27 -10.69 -6.99 -13.58
C GLY A 27 -11.04 -8.28 -14.34
N TYR A 28 -12.16 -8.94 -14.03
CA TYR A 28 -12.60 -10.17 -14.72
C TYR A 28 -12.75 -10.00 -16.24
N GLY A 29 -13.09 -8.80 -16.72
CA GLY A 29 -13.21 -8.49 -18.14
C GLY A 29 -14.49 -9.00 -18.81
N ASP A 30 -15.46 -9.48 -18.01
CA ASP A 30 -16.78 -9.92 -18.45
C ASP A 30 -17.66 -8.75 -18.93
N ILE A 31 -17.52 -7.59 -18.29
CA ILE A 31 -18.11 -6.32 -18.72
C ILE A 31 -16.97 -5.32 -18.90
N THR A 32 -16.88 -4.67 -20.06
CA THR A 32 -15.86 -3.65 -20.32
C THR A 32 -16.42 -2.50 -21.17
N PRO A 33 -15.94 -1.26 -20.96
CA PRO A 33 -16.38 -0.14 -21.78
C PRO A 33 -15.70 -0.18 -23.15
N HIS A 34 -16.52 -0.13 -24.20
CA HIS A 34 -16.03 -0.14 -25.58
C HIS A 34 -16.04 1.25 -26.21
N THR A 35 -16.85 2.18 -25.68
CA THR A 35 -16.89 3.53 -26.24
C THR A 35 -15.65 4.34 -25.84
N PRO A 36 -15.23 5.31 -26.67
CA PRO A 36 -14.11 6.19 -26.33
C PRO A 36 -14.32 6.93 -25.00
N LEU A 37 -15.55 7.36 -24.71
CA LEU A 37 -15.85 8.08 -23.48
C LEU A 37 -15.87 7.13 -22.26
N GLY A 38 -16.44 5.93 -22.40
CA GLY A 38 -16.38 4.91 -21.35
C GLY A 38 -14.96 4.49 -21.00
N ARG A 39 -14.06 4.40 -21.98
CA ARG A 39 -12.63 4.11 -21.75
C ARG A 39 -11.91 5.21 -20.99
N ILE A 40 -12.24 6.48 -21.24
CA ILE A 40 -11.70 7.62 -20.47
C ILE A 40 -12.16 7.52 -19.01
N LEU A 41 -13.46 7.28 -18.78
CA LEU A 41 -14.00 7.12 -17.43
C LEU A 41 -13.39 5.92 -16.69
N ALA A 42 -13.22 4.80 -17.38
CA ALA A 42 -12.56 3.62 -16.83
C ALA A 42 -11.11 3.91 -16.42
N SER A 43 -10.38 4.66 -17.25
CA SER A 43 -9.00 5.05 -16.95
C SER A 43 -8.92 5.91 -15.67
N ILE A 44 -9.83 6.88 -15.52
CA ILE A 44 -9.93 7.70 -14.30
C ILE A 44 -10.25 6.83 -13.08
N LEU A 45 -11.20 5.91 -13.21
CA LEU A 45 -11.61 5.02 -12.12
C LEU A 45 -10.48 4.09 -11.67
N ILE A 46 -9.65 3.59 -12.60
CA ILE A 46 -8.45 2.80 -12.29
C ILE A 46 -7.44 3.64 -11.49
N LEU A 47 -7.18 4.88 -11.89
CA LEU A 47 -6.26 5.78 -11.17
C LEU A 47 -6.74 6.08 -9.74
N ILE A 48 -8.05 6.26 -9.56
CA ILE A 48 -8.67 6.41 -8.24
C ILE A 48 -8.49 5.12 -7.42
N GLY A 49 -8.76 3.94 -8.01
CA GLY A 49 -8.59 2.66 -7.35
C GLY A 49 -7.16 2.45 -6.83
N TYR A 50 -6.15 2.76 -7.66
CA TYR A 50 -4.75 2.70 -7.24
C TYR A 50 -4.44 3.65 -6.08
N SER A 51 -5.00 4.86 -6.11
CA SER A 51 -4.82 5.86 -5.04
C SER A 51 -5.40 5.39 -3.71
N ILE A 52 -6.55 4.69 -3.74
CA ILE A 52 -7.20 4.11 -2.56
C ILE A 52 -6.33 3.02 -1.93
N ILE A 53 -5.62 2.21 -2.73
CA ILE A 53 -4.72 1.16 -2.22
C ILE A 53 -3.41 1.76 -1.70
N ALA A 54 -2.86 2.78 -2.35
CA ALA A 54 -1.59 3.38 -1.99
C ALA A 54 -1.58 4.04 -0.60
N ILE A 55 -2.67 4.71 -0.22
CA ILE A 55 -2.79 5.44 1.06
C ILE A 55 -2.66 4.53 2.29
N PRO A 56 -3.48 3.46 2.46
CA PRO A 56 -3.39 2.58 3.62
C PRO A 56 -2.05 1.83 3.67
N THR A 57 -1.51 1.40 2.52
CA THR A 57 -0.17 0.78 2.46
C THR A 57 0.91 1.75 2.93
N GLY A 58 0.85 3.01 2.48
CA GLY A 58 1.76 4.06 2.92
C GLY A 58 1.69 4.29 4.42
N LEU A 59 0.48 4.44 4.98
CA LEU A 59 0.27 4.65 6.41
C LEU A 59 0.79 3.48 7.26
N ILE A 60 0.49 2.24 6.87
CA ILE A 60 0.98 1.05 7.59
C ILE A 60 2.51 1.00 7.53
N THR A 61 3.09 1.28 6.37
CA THR A 61 4.56 1.28 6.19
C THR A 61 5.23 2.33 7.07
N THR A 62 4.68 3.54 7.20
CA THR A 62 5.26 4.57 8.09
C THR A 62 5.18 4.16 9.56
N HIS A 63 4.08 3.55 9.99
CA HIS A 63 3.95 3.03 11.35
C HIS A 63 4.95 1.90 11.62
N MET A 64 5.07 0.94 10.70
CA MET A 64 6.04 -0.15 10.82
C MET A 64 7.48 0.37 10.83
N THR A 65 7.82 1.24 9.90
CA THR A 65 9.17 1.85 9.81
C THR A 65 9.50 2.65 11.06
N SER A 66 8.54 3.40 11.61
CA SER A 66 8.74 4.14 12.86
C SER A 66 8.97 3.20 14.05
N ALA A 67 8.22 2.10 14.13
CA ALA A 67 8.42 1.08 15.18
C ALA A 67 9.80 0.40 15.07
N LEU A 68 10.23 0.06 13.86
CA LEU A 68 11.56 -0.51 13.60
C LEU A 68 12.67 0.49 13.93
N ASN A 69 12.53 1.74 13.49
CA ASN A 69 13.49 2.81 13.80
C ASN A 69 13.59 3.05 15.30
N ARG A 70 12.47 3.01 16.04
CA ARG A 70 12.48 3.14 17.51
C ARG A 70 13.25 2.00 18.19
N ARG A 71 13.06 0.75 17.74
CA ARG A 71 13.86 -0.39 18.23
C ARG A 71 15.34 -0.22 17.92
N ARG A 72 15.66 0.24 16.70
CA ARG A 72 17.04 0.54 16.29
C ARG A 72 17.65 1.62 17.17
N GLN A 73 16.90 2.67 17.49
CA GLN A 73 17.33 3.77 18.36
C GLN A 73 17.60 3.34 19.81
N GLN A 74 16.78 2.43 20.36
CA GLN A 74 16.96 1.91 21.71
C GLN A 74 18.23 1.09 21.88
N ARG A 75 18.83 0.60 20.79
CA ARG A 75 20.06 -0.19 20.80
C ARG A 75 21.30 0.57 20.35
N LEU A 76 21.27 1.90 20.27
CA LEU A 76 22.51 2.66 20.15
C LEU A 76 23.27 2.60 21.47
N CYS A 77 24.57 2.37 21.39
CA CYS A 77 25.46 2.53 22.53
C CYS A 77 25.43 3.98 23.05
N PRO A 78 25.15 4.24 24.33
CA PRO A 78 25.03 5.60 24.87
C PRO A 78 26.36 6.38 24.87
N GLN A 79 27.50 5.67 24.76
CA GLN A 79 28.83 6.30 24.81
C GLN A 79 29.41 6.61 23.43
N CYS A 80 29.26 5.74 22.44
CA CYS A 80 29.86 5.91 21.11
C CYS A 80 28.85 6.04 19.97
N GLN A 81 27.54 5.90 20.26
CA GLN A 81 26.45 5.93 19.28
C GLN A 81 26.55 4.91 18.13
N GLN A 82 27.40 3.90 18.29
CA GLN A 82 27.41 2.76 17.38
C GLN A 82 26.08 2.00 17.52
N GLY A 83 25.47 1.65 16.40
CA GLY A 83 24.36 0.71 16.33
C GLY A 83 24.84 -0.68 15.90
N ASP A 84 23.89 -1.56 15.60
CA ASP A 84 24.16 -2.90 15.05
C ASP A 84 24.93 -3.80 16.04
N HIS A 85 24.27 -4.09 17.16
CA HIS A 85 24.75 -5.03 18.16
C HIS A 85 23.93 -6.32 18.07
N ASP A 86 24.58 -7.47 18.28
CA ASP A 86 23.91 -8.77 18.40
C ASP A 86 22.76 -8.72 19.41
N ASP A 87 21.72 -9.52 19.19
CA ASP A 87 20.51 -9.51 20.02
C ASP A 87 20.77 -9.75 21.51
N ASN A 88 21.86 -10.44 21.83
CA ASN A 88 22.28 -10.79 23.19
C ASN A 88 23.55 -10.05 23.65
N ALA A 89 24.01 -9.04 22.93
CA ALA A 89 25.22 -8.30 23.28
C ALA A 89 25.02 -7.51 24.59
N ARG A 90 25.87 -7.77 25.59
CA ARG A 90 25.89 -7.01 26.86
C ARG A 90 26.79 -5.76 26.79
N PHE A 91 27.71 -5.73 25.83
CA PHE A 91 28.70 -4.68 25.65
C PHE A 91 28.80 -4.30 24.18
N CYS A 92 29.11 -3.04 23.90
CA CYS A 92 29.35 -2.53 22.55
C CYS A 92 30.66 -3.10 21.97
N HIS A 93 30.62 -3.62 20.74
CA HIS A 93 31.81 -4.19 20.07
C HIS A 93 32.87 -3.14 19.72
N ALA A 94 32.50 -1.87 19.58
CA ALA A 94 33.40 -0.79 19.16
C ALA A 94 34.12 -0.12 20.36
N CYS A 95 33.41 0.12 21.47
CA CYS A 95 33.96 0.87 22.61
C CYS A 95 33.95 0.12 23.94
N GLY A 96 33.35 -1.08 24.02
CA GLY A 96 33.28 -1.89 25.25
C GLY A 96 32.30 -1.39 26.32
N HIS A 97 31.55 -0.31 26.07
CA HIS A 97 30.56 0.19 27.03
C HIS A 97 29.35 -0.75 27.17
N ALA A 98 28.81 -0.89 28.37
CA ALA A 98 27.65 -1.74 28.63
C ALA A 98 26.39 -1.23 27.90
N LEU A 99 25.68 -2.11 27.21
CA LEU A 99 24.47 -1.73 26.48
C LEU A 99 23.25 -1.72 27.42
N PRO A 100 22.31 -0.78 27.23
CA PRO A 100 21.04 -0.78 27.96
C PRO A 100 20.26 -2.07 27.62
N LYS A 101 19.66 -2.68 28.64
CA LYS A 101 18.83 -3.89 28.51
C LYS A 101 17.57 -3.65 27.70
#